data_AF-A0A2U3NEV5-F1
#
_entry.id   AF-A0A2U3NEV5-F1
#
_cell.length_a   1.000
_cell.length_b   1.000
_cell.length_c   1.000
_cell.angle_alpha   90.00
_cell.angle_beta   90.00
_cell.angle_gamma   90.00
#
_symmetry.space_group_name_H-M   'P 1'
#
loop_
_entity.id
_entity.type
_entity.pdbx_description
1 polymer ?
#
loop_
_entity_poly.entity_id
_entity_poly.type
_entity_poly.pdbx_seq_one_letter_code
_entity_poly.pdbx_strand_id
1 'polypeptide(L)'
;MGTTTDVVQRAWWAAYRRHHYFFRAAGLLTISLGVLIHLYRVIFGDELTLKYAMTLTTDRILLVPMTYAAVTGILVYRRVRFANKPHRAFFTASLIYIAASVPLHIYCSYVTKDLSLYMWFPMWFSYLLLIAVYPAFLTMFWRLRYKD
;
A
#
# COMPACT_ATOMS: atom_id res chain seq x y z
N MET A 1 -36.88 -13.40 11.91
CA MET A 1 -37.34 -12.55 10.79
C MET A 1 -36.12 -11.81 10.25
N GLY A 2 -35.65 -12.15 9.05
CA GLY A 2 -34.60 -11.39 8.37
C GLY A 2 -35.24 -10.21 7.65
N THR A 3 -34.88 -8.98 8.03
CA THR A 3 -35.30 -7.79 7.30
C THR A 3 -34.61 -7.76 5.94
N THR A 4 -35.25 -7.18 4.93
CA THR A 4 -34.70 -7.04 3.56
C THR A 4 -33.32 -6.36 3.54
N THR A 5 -33.03 -5.52 4.52
CA THR A 5 -31.71 -4.92 4.78
C THR A 5 -30.61 -5.95 5.09
N ASP A 6 -30.91 -7.03 5.83
CA ASP A 6 -29.93 -8.06 6.20
C ASP A 6 -29.50 -8.87 4.97
N VAL A 7 -30.46 -9.19 4.09
CA VAL A 7 -30.21 -9.91 2.84
C VAL A 7 -29.34 -9.09 1.89
N VAL A 8 -29.63 -7.78 1.75
CA VAL A 8 -28.83 -6.86 0.94
C VAL A 8 -27.43 -6.72 1.52
N GLN A 9 -27.28 -6.51 2.83
CA GLN A 9 -25.96 -6.43 3.47
C GLN A 9 -25.15 -7.72 3.25
N ARG A 10 -25.75 -8.90 3.45
CA ARG A 10 -25.08 -10.19 3.20
C ARG A 10 -24.64 -10.34 1.73
N ALA A 11 -25.47 -9.91 0.79
CA ALA A 11 -25.15 -9.94 -0.64
C ALA A 11 -23.98 -8.99 -0.98
N TRP A 12 -23.98 -7.77 -0.44
CA TRP A 12 -22.90 -6.80 -0.62
C TRP A 12 -21.58 -7.26 0.01
N TRP A 13 -21.61 -7.79 1.24
CA TRP A 13 -20.44 -8.38 1.89
C TRP A 13 -19.91 -9.63 1.16
N ALA A 14 -20.80 -10.41 0.54
CA ALA A 14 -20.40 -11.55 -0.29
C ALA A 14 -19.75 -11.08 -1.60
N ALA A 15 -20.28 -10.04 -2.25
CA ALA A 15 -19.69 -9.45 -3.45
C ALA A 15 -18.32 -8.82 -3.16
N TYR A 16 -18.21 -8.04 -2.08
CA TYR A 16 -16.96 -7.44 -1.63
C TYR A 16 -15.86 -8.47 -1.32
N ARG A 17 -16.25 -9.60 -0.69
CA ARG A 17 -15.34 -10.74 -0.46
C ARG A 17 -14.97 -11.49 -1.74
N ARG A 18 -15.86 -11.55 -2.74
CA ARG A 18 -15.59 -12.10 -4.08
C ARG A 18 -14.65 -11.22 -4.90
N HIS A 19 -14.70 -9.89 -4.72
CA HIS A 19 -13.73 -8.96 -5.30
C HIS A 19 -12.42 -8.86 -4.50
N HIS A 20 -12.19 -9.78 -3.55
CA HIS A 20 -10.99 -9.82 -2.71
C HIS A 20 -10.69 -8.48 -2.04
N TYR A 21 -11.75 -7.82 -1.55
CA TYR A 21 -11.68 -6.55 -0.84
C TYR A 21 -10.96 -5.44 -1.63
N PHE A 22 -10.98 -5.49 -2.98
CA PHE A 22 -10.27 -4.52 -3.83
C PHE A 22 -8.77 -4.34 -3.48
N PHE A 23 -8.17 -5.34 -2.82
CA PHE A 23 -6.78 -5.29 -2.35
C PHE A 23 -5.81 -4.92 -3.47
N ARG A 24 -6.00 -5.49 -4.67
CA ARG A 24 -5.16 -5.19 -5.83
C ARG A 24 -5.20 -3.72 -6.22
N ALA A 25 -6.37 -3.10 -6.23
CA ALA A 25 -6.51 -1.69 -6.60
C ALA A 25 -5.87 -0.77 -5.55
N ALA A 26 -6.12 -1.05 -4.27
CA ALA A 26 -5.53 -0.28 -3.18
C ALA A 26 -4.00 -0.43 -3.11
N GLY A 27 -3.49 -1.65 -3.30
CA GLY A 27 -2.05 -1.92 -3.38
C GLY A 27 -1.41 -1.20 -4.56
N LEU A 28 -1.98 -1.30 -5.76
CA LEU A 28 -1.48 -0.57 -6.93
C LEU A 28 -1.48 0.95 -6.70
N LEU A 29 -2.57 1.50 -6.16
CA LEU A 29 -2.70 2.93 -5.90
C LEU A 29 -1.66 3.41 -4.86
N THR A 30 -1.45 2.63 -3.80
CA THR A 30 -0.41 2.91 -2.78
C THR A 30 0.98 2.96 -3.40
N ILE A 31 1.33 1.94 -4.20
CA ILE A 31 2.64 1.87 -4.84
C ILE A 31 2.80 2.99 -5.88
N SER A 32 1.77 3.30 -6.66
CA SER A 32 1.80 4.39 -7.64
C SER A 32 2.00 5.76 -6.98
N LEU A 33 1.31 6.05 -5.87
CA LEU A 33 1.55 7.29 -5.13
C LEU A 33 2.97 7.34 -4.55
N GLY A 34 3.46 6.22 -4.01
CA GLY A 34 4.84 6.11 -3.55
C GLY A 34 5.84 6.38 -4.68
N VAL A 35 5.65 5.78 -5.86
CA VAL A 35 6.48 6.04 -7.06
C VAL A 35 6.53 7.53 -7.37
N LEU A 36 5.38 8.23 -7.40
CA LEU A 36 5.34 9.66 -7.72
C LEU A 36 6.14 10.50 -6.71
N ILE A 37 5.99 10.22 -5.41
CA ILE A 37 6.70 10.95 -4.35
C ILE A 37 8.22 10.68 -4.43
N HIS A 38 8.63 9.42 -4.62
CA HIS A 38 10.04 9.07 -4.73
C HIS A 38 10.68 9.58 -6.02
N LEU A 39 9.94 9.61 -7.13
CA LEU A 39 10.41 10.25 -8.37
C LEU A 39 10.61 11.74 -8.16
N TYR A 40 9.65 12.42 -7.52
CA TYR A 40 9.78 13.84 -7.20
C TYR A 40 11.02 14.09 -6.33
N ARG A 41 11.28 13.23 -5.33
CA ARG A 41 12.48 13.28 -4.49
C ARG A 41 13.77 13.12 -5.27
N VAL A 42 13.83 12.15 -6.17
CA VAL A 42 15.03 11.90 -6.99
C VAL A 42 15.31 13.05 -7.96
N ILE A 43 14.27 13.67 -8.54
CA ILE A 43 14.41 14.73 -9.55
C ILE A 43 14.68 16.10 -8.90
N PHE A 44 13.93 16.45 -7.85
CA PHE A 44 13.89 17.79 -7.26
C PHE A 44 14.62 17.88 -5.92
N GLY A 45 15.04 16.76 -5.34
CA GLY A 45 15.72 16.71 -4.05
C GLY A 45 14.77 16.84 -2.85
N ASP A 46 15.35 16.74 -1.66
CA ASP A 46 14.62 16.58 -0.40
C ASP A 46 13.83 17.83 0.00
N GLU A 47 14.41 19.04 -0.18
CA GLU A 47 13.77 20.30 0.21
C GLU A 47 12.49 20.59 -0.59
N LEU A 48 12.56 20.48 -1.92
CA LEU A 48 11.40 20.71 -2.79
C LEU A 48 10.34 19.63 -2.56
N THR A 49 10.77 18.40 -2.27
CA THR A 49 9.87 17.29 -1.96
C THR A 49 9.07 17.57 -0.70
N LEU A 50 9.71 17.94 0.40
CA LEU A 50 9.01 18.30 1.65
C LEU A 50 8.07 19.50 1.47
N LYS A 51 8.46 20.45 0.61
CA LYS A 51 7.67 21.66 0.39
C LYS A 51 6.40 21.41 -0.44
N TYR A 52 6.48 20.60 -1.48
CA TYR A 52 5.41 20.50 -2.48
C TYR A 52 4.78 19.12 -2.64
N ALA A 53 5.57 18.04 -2.55
CA ALA A 53 5.08 16.70 -2.80
C ALA A 53 4.69 15.97 -1.51
N MET A 54 5.49 16.13 -0.47
CA MET A 54 5.43 15.38 0.78
C MET A 54 4.96 16.29 1.91
N THR A 55 3.72 16.75 1.76
CA THR A 55 3.00 17.54 2.76
C THR A 55 2.18 16.63 3.67
N LEU A 56 1.75 17.12 4.84
CA LEU A 56 0.88 16.37 5.74
C LEU A 56 -0.41 15.90 5.06
N THR A 57 -0.96 16.72 4.16
CA THR A 57 -2.15 16.37 3.39
C THR A 57 -1.84 15.23 2.43
N THR A 58 -0.74 15.31 1.67
CA THR A 58 -0.35 14.25 0.73
C THR A 58 -0.03 12.94 1.45
N ASP A 59 0.66 13.01 2.59
CA ASP A 59 1.01 11.84 3.39
C ASP A 59 -0.25 11.13 3.91
N ARG A 60 -1.24 11.89 4.41
CA ARG A 60 -2.54 11.34 4.82
C ARG A 60 -3.33 10.75 3.66
N ILE A 61 -3.28 11.36 2.48
CA ILE A 61 -3.91 10.82 1.27
C ILE A 61 -3.28 9.48 0.89
N LEU A 62 -1.96 9.35 0.98
CA LEU A 62 -1.25 8.09 0.75
C LEU A 62 -1.54 7.04 1.85
N LEU A 63 -1.69 7.48 3.09
CA LEU A 63 -1.92 6.61 4.23
C LEU A 63 -3.24 5.84 4.14
N VAL A 64 -4.30 6.45 3.58
CA VAL A 64 -5.63 5.80 3.44
C VAL A 64 -5.55 4.51 2.60
N PRO A 65 -5.14 4.53 1.32
CA PRO A 65 -5.01 3.32 0.51
C PRO A 65 -3.93 2.39 1.04
N MET A 66 -2.84 2.90 1.63
CA MET A 66 -1.78 2.09 2.23
C MET A 66 -2.31 1.24 3.39
N THR A 67 -3.05 1.87 4.32
CA THR A 67 -3.65 1.20 5.48
C THR A 67 -4.70 0.19 5.03
N TYR A 68 -5.53 0.57 4.07
CA TYR A 68 -6.51 -0.34 3.50
C TYR A 68 -5.84 -1.54 2.83
N ALA A 69 -4.76 -1.34 2.07
CA ALA A 69 -3.99 -2.41 1.45
C ALA A 69 -3.31 -3.31 2.51
N ALA A 70 -2.80 -2.75 3.61
CA ALA A 70 -2.24 -3.54 4.71
C ALA A 70 -3.30 -4.47 5.33
N VAL A 71 -4.46 -3.92 5.72
CA VAL A 71 -5.54 -4.68 6.35
C VAL A 71 -6.12 -5.73 5.40
N THR A 72 -6.48 -5.31 4.19
CA THR A 72 -7.06 -6.24 3.19
C THR A 72 -6.05 -7.27 2.71
N GLY A 73 -4.75 -6.95 2.66
CA GLY A 73 -3.68 -7.89 2.35
C GLY A 73 -3.56 -9.01 3.39
N ILE A 74 -3.69 -8.69 4.68
CA ILE A 74 -3.73 -9.68 5.76
C ILE A 74 -4.97 -10.58 5.62
N LEU A 75 -6.15 -9.98 5.36
CA LEU A 75 -7.40 -10.72 5.20
C LEU A 75 -7.38 -11.66 3.99
N VAL A 76 -6.76 -11.21 2.89
CA VAL A 76 -6.69 -11.95 1.62
C VAL A 76 -5.54 -12.95 1.61
N TYR A 77 -4.57 -12.86 2.53
CA TYR A 77 -3.39 -13.74 2.58
C TYR A 77 -3.73 -15.23 2.42
N ARG A 78 -4.76 -15.73 3.12
CA ARG A 78 -5.19 -17.14 3.03
C ARG A 78 -5.89 -17.50 1.72
N ARG A 79 -6.40 -16.50 0.99
CA ARG A 79 -7.11 -16.62 -0.29
C ARG A 79 -6.22 -16.40 -1.51
N VAL A 80 -4.97 -15.94 -1.36
CA VAL A 80 -4.04 -15.81 -2.49
C VAL A 80 -3.61 -17.19 -2.99
N ARG A 81 -3.64 -17.42 -4.31
CA ARG A 81 -2.98 -18.57 -4.95
C ARG A 81 -1.51 -18.23 -5.19
N PHE A 82 -0.63 -18.86 -4.43
CA PHE A 82 0.81 -18.74 -4.65
C PHE A 82 1.26 -19.77 -5.70
N ALA A 83 1.87 -19.30 -6.80
CA ALA A 83 2.42 -20.19 -7.80
C ALA A 83 3.60 -21.00 -7.26
N ASN A 84 4.56 -20.32 -6.61
CA ASN A 84 5.81 -20.93 -6.10
C ASN A 84 6.14 -20.41 -4.68
N LYS A 85 7.07 -21.09 -3.97
CA LYS A 85 7.60 -20.62 -2.66
C LYS A 85 8.17 -19.20 -2.70
N PRO A 86 8.96 -18.78 -3.72
CA PRO A 86 9.45 -17.40 -3.82
C PRO A 86 8.30 -16.39 -3.97
N HIS A 87 7.26 -16.70 -4.76
CA HIS A 87 6.11 -15.81 -4.92
C HIS A 87 5.40 -15.55 -3.58
N ARG A 88 5.31 -16.57 -2.73
CA ARG A 88 4.77 -16.42 -1.37
C ARG A 88 5.69 -15.58 -0.48
N ALA A 89 7.00 -15.76 -0.56
CA ALA A 89 7.96 -14.96 0.18
C ALA A 89 7.88 -13.48 -0.22
N PHE A 90 7.88 -13.18 -1.52
CA PHE A 90 7.72 -11.82 -2.05
C PHE A 90 6.41 -11.16 -1.60
N PHE A 91 5.29 -11.88 -1.69
CA PHE A 91 4.01 -11.37 -1.21
C PHE A 91 4.03 -11.06 0.28
N THR A 92 4.58 -11.97 1.07
CA THR A 92 4.70 -11.79 2.53
C THR A 92 5.60 -10.60 2.86
N ALA A 93 6.75 -10.47 2.19
CA ALA A 93 7.65 -9.33 2.35
C ALA A 93 6.99 -8.01 1.98
N SER A 94 6.23 -7.97 0.87
CA SER A 94 5.47 -6.77 0.48
C SER A 94 4.41 -6.39 1.50
N LEU A 95 3.71 -7.38 2.07
CA LEU A 95 2.67 -7.14 3.06
C LEU A 95 3.28 -6.64 4.37
N ILE A 96 4.41 -7.21 4.80
CA ILE A 96 5.15 -6.74 5.96
C ILE A 96 5.64 -5.31 5.73
N TYR A 97 6.20 -5.02 4.55
CA TYR A 97 6.66 -3.67 4.21
C TYR A 97 5.52 -2.65 4.29
N ILE A 98 4.38 -2.92 3.62
CA ILE A 98 3.22 -2.01 3.65
C ILE A 98 2.68 -1.90 5.09
N ALA A 99 2.49 -3.01 5.81
CA ALA A 99 1.97 -2.97 7.17
C ALA A 99 2.91 -2.27 8.17
N ALA A 100 4.22 -2.42 8.03
CA ALA A 100 5.21 -1.75 8.88
C ALA A 100 5.37 -0.26 8.54
N SER A 101 5.15 0.13 7.29
CA SER A 101 5.18 1.53 6.88
C SER A 101 3.98 2.34 7.39
N VAL A 102 2.81 1.72 7.57
CA VAL A 102 1.60 2.40 8.08
C VAL A 102 1.83 3.07 9.45
N PRO A 103 2.37 2.40 10.49
CA PRO A 103 2.71 3.04 11.76
C PRO A 103 3.68 4.22 11.61
N LEU A 104 4.67 4.11 10.72
CA LEU A 104 5.62 5.20 10.45
C LEU A 104 4.89 6.42 9.88
N HIS A 105 4.02 6.21 8.89
CA HIS A 105 3.17 7.27 8.33
C HIS A 105 2.21 7.85 9.35
N ILE A 106 1.57 7.03 10.19
CA ILE A 106 0.72 7.54 11.28
C ILE A 106 1.51 8.40 12.25
N TYR A 107 2.70 7.95 12.65
CA TYR A 107 3.57 8.67 13.58
C TYR A 107 3.97 10.03 13.00
N CYS A 108 4.44 10.06 11.75
CA CYS A 108 4.87 11.31 11.10
C CYS A 108 3.69 12.26 10.83
N SER A 109 2.54 11.76 10.38
CA SER A 109 1.37 12.58 10.01
C SER A 109 0.51 13.07 11.18
N TYR A 110 0.37 12.29 12.25
CA TYR A 110 -0.57 12.58 13.34
C TYR A 110 0.12 12.89 14.66
N VAL A 111 1.26 12.24 14.96
CA VAL A 111 1.95 12.41 16.25
C VAL A 111 2.94 13.57 16.18
N THR A 112 3.97 13.48 15.33
CA THR A 112 4.98 14.54 15.22
C THR A 112 4.52 15.69 14.34
N LYS A 113 3.66 15.41 13.36
CA LYS A 113 3.26 16.35 12.29
C LYS A 113 4.48 16.94 11.57
N ASP A 114 5.56 16.17 11.53
CA ASP A 114 6.81 16.52 10.88
C ASP A 114 7.25 15.35 9.99
N LEU A 115 7.43 15.65 8.71
CA LEU A 115 7.80 14.72 7.66
C LEU A 115 9.32 14.74 7.39
N SER A 116 10.08 15.58 8.09
CA SER A 116 11.55 15.62 8.01
C SER A 116 12.19 14.27 8.36
N LEU A 117 11.53 13.47 9.22
CA LEU A 117 11.92 12.11 9.58
C LEU A 117 12.14 11.20 8.36
N TYR A 118 11.42 11.42 7.26
CA TYR A 118 11.63 10.65 6.03
C TYR A 118 12.93 10.98 5.31
N MET A 119 13.51 12.15 5.55
CA MET A 119 14.79 12.55 4.98
C MET A 119 15.96 11.87 5.69
N TRP A 120 15.73 11.27 6.86
CA TRP A 120 16.70 10.36 7.47
C TRP A 120 16.98 9.13 6.59
N PHE A 121 16.01 8.72 5.74
CA PHE A 121 16.27 7.70 4.73
C PHE A 121 17.16 8.28 3.62
N PRO A 122 18.35 7.70 3.37
CA PRO A 122 19.25 8.19 2.34
C PRO A 122 18.63 8.18 0.94
N MET A 123 19.09 9.05 0.04
CA MET A 123 18.55 9.13 -1.32
C MET A 123 18.66 7.82 -2.10
N TRP A 124 19.71 7.01 -1.86
CA TRP A 124 19.86 5.67 -2.47
C TRP A 124 18.67 4.75 -2.17
N PHE A 125 18.00 4.93 -1.02
CA PHE A 125 16.81 4.15 -0.68
C PHE A 125 15.67 4.42 -1.67
N SER A 126 15.49 5.68 -2.10
CA SER A 126 14.49 6.04 -3.11
C SER A 126 14.82 5.42 -4.47
N TYR A 127 16.09 5.36 -4.85
CA TYR A 127 16.53 4.66 -6.07
C TYR A 127 16.25 3.15 -5.99
N LEU A 128 16.55 2.52 -4.85
CA LEU A 128 16.26 1.09 -4.64
C LEU A 128 14.75 0.81 -4.71
N LEU A 129 13.94 1.68 -4.11
CA LEU A 129 12.48 1.55 -4.18
C LEU A 129 11.97 1.65 -5.62
N LEU A 130 12.44 2.65 -6.37
CA LEU A 130 12.01 2.88 -7.75
C LEU A 130 12.47 1.80 -8.73
N ILE A 131 13.72 1.33 -8.61
CA ILE A 131 14.32 0.40 -9.58
C ILE A 131 13.92 -1.05 -9.29
N ALA A 132 13.88 -1.45 -8.02
CA ALA A 132 13.70 -2.85 -7.65
C ALA A 132 12.34 -3.10 -7.00
N VAL A 133 12.03 -2.41 -5.90
CA VAL A 133 10.93 -2.80 -5.02
C VAL A 133 9.56 -2.50 -5.65
N TYR A 134 9.37 -1.30 -6.19
CA TYR A 134 8.10 -0.90 -6.79
C TYR A 134 7.79 -1.68 -8.08
N PRO A 135 8.72 -1.88 -9.04
CA PRO A 135 8.45 -2.73 -10.20
C PRO A 135 8.13 -4.17 -9.80
N ALA A 136 8.84 -4.71 -8.80
CA ALA A 136 8.57 -6.06 -8.29
C ALA A 136 7.16 -6.16 -7.66
N PHE A 137 6.78 -5.20 -6.82
CA PHE A 137 5.46 -5.18 -6.18
C PHE A 137 4.34 -4.94 -7.19
N LEU A 138 4.52 -4.01 -8.13
CA LEU A 138 3.54 -3.72 -9.17
C LEU A 138 3.30 -4.95 -10.05
N THR A 139 4.37 -5.61 -10.48
CA THR A 139 4.30 -6.84 -11.29
C THR A 139 3.62 -7.98 -10.53
N MET A 140 3.95 -8.13 -9.24
CA MET A 140 3.34 -9.13 -8.37
C MET A 140 1.84 -8.86 -8.18
N PHE A 141 1.44 -7.62 -7.84
CA PHE A 141 0.03 -7.26 -7.68
C PHE A 141 -0.75 -7.38 -8.99
N TRP A 142 -0.12 -7.09 -10.13
CA TRP A 142 -0.73 -7.29 -11.44
C TRP A 142 -1.01 -8.77 -11.73
N ARG A 143 -0.09 -9.66 -11.37
CA ARG A 143 -0.18 -11.11 -11.62
C ARG A 143 -0.87 -11.88 -10.49
N LEU A 144 -1.39 -11.18 -9.47
CA LEU A 144 -2.03 -11.83 -8.33
C LEU A 144 -3.28 -12.60 -8.78
N ARG A 145 -3.31 -13.89 -8.46
CA ARG A 145 -4.46 -14.77 -8.66
C ARG A 145 -5.01 -15.17 -7.30
N TYR A 146 -6.32 -15.22 -7.18
CA TYR A 146 -7.00 -15.62 -5.95
C TYR A 146 -7.58 -17.02 -6.08
N LYS A 147 -7.84 -17.66 -4.93
CA LYS A 147 -8.63 -18.89 -4.84
C LYS A 147 -10.10 -18.48 -4.91
N ASP A 148 -10.85 -19.13 -5.80
CA ASP A 148 -12.31 -19.09 -5.83
C ASP A 148 -12.91 -19.61 -4.51
#